data_AF-A0A0N5BHM7-F1
#
_entry.id   AF-A0A0N5BHM7-F1
#
_cell.length_a   1.000
_cell.length_b   1.000
_cell.length_c   1.000
_cell.angle_alpha   90.00
_cell.angle_beta   90.00
_cell.angle_gamma   90.00
#
_symmetry.space_group_name_H-M   'P 1'
#
loop_
_entity.id
_entity.type
_entity.pdbx_description
1 polymer ?
#
loop_
_entity_poly.entity_id
_entity_poly.type
_entity_poly.pdbx_seq_one_letter_code
_entity_poly.pdbx_strand_id
1 'polypeptide(L)'
;MGEICYPLYVKFLYTFPRGTRPFPIKRCPHLLKSCLLVEDPLFKSEAIRYIRRLKRDSHSVESHLLLEKLSHETPAELPAYMWDESFKLWERFCTAQPYSDFKERLYMGECALEDTFSYLYFILESPNIGDLYAKMNYSSYFVNATIFLDNVEDCPVVFPAENMPSLKGLAISSASYYSFGGTLPPTLEVLAIDNGIYPDQIDDIDKSLPSLEAFICRGTTNDCICQERVCSLLPNMLGMLPAKNSFLGYTTWVGHVYYRDMNILSEICEVSLPERYQNRLNFLQAEEQMAFKAENNSYFNEYP
;
A
#
# COMPACT_ATOMS: atom_id res chain seq x y z
N MET A 1 -6.22 -54.94 -13.35
CA MET A 1 -7.23 -53.88 -13.47
C MET A 1 -6.79 -52.76 -12.55
N GLY A 2 -6.18 -51.73 -13.11
CA GLY A 2 -5.74 -50.54 -12.39
C GLY A 2 -6.12 -49.35 -13.23
N GLU A 3 -6.99 -48.50 -12.67
CA GLU A 3 -7.44 -47.26 -13.30
C GLU A 3 -6.27 -46.30 -13.47
N ILE A 4 -6.07 -45.87 -14.70
CA ILE A 4 -5.08 -44.89 -15.10
C ILE A 4 -5.72 -43.52 -14.89
N CYS A 5 -5.41 -42.86 -13.77
CA CYS A 5 -5.69 -41.44 -13.56
C CYS A 5 -4.60 -40.60 -14.25
N TYR A 6 -4.98 -39.84 -15.27
CA TYR A 6 -4.14 -38.86 -15.93
C TYR A 6 -3.98 -37.59 -15.07
N PRO A 7 -2.77 -37.07 -14.83
CA PRO A 7 -2.61 -35.72 -14.32
C PRO A 7 -2.78 -34.71 -15.46
N LEU A 8 -3.77 -33.83 -15.33
CA LEU A 8 -3.99 -32.67 -16.20
C LEU A 8 -2.86 -31.64 -15.96
N TYR A 9 -1.82 -31.72 -16.79
CA TYR A 9 -0.85 -30.64 -16.98
C TYR A 9 -1.48 -29.52 -17.82
N VAL A 10 -1.72 -28.35 -17.23
CA VAL A 10 -1.82 -27.11 -18.02
C VAL A 10 -0.41 -26.50 -18.07
N LYS A 11 0.40 -27.07 -18.96
CA LYS A 11 1.71 -26.53 -19.35
C LYS A 11 1.45 -25.51 -20.48
N PHE A 12 1.62 -24.22 -20.23
CA PHE A 12 1.73 -23.26 -21.33
C PHE A 12 3.01 -23.55 -22.10
N LEU A 13 2.87 -23.73 -23.41
CA LEU A 13 3.96 -23.98 -24.35
C LEU A 13 4.85 -22.73 -24.46
N TYR A 14 6.03 -22.77 -23.85
CA TYR A 14 7.24 -22.24 -24.49
C TYR A 14 8.03 -23.45 -25.01
N THR A 15 8.34 -23.43 -26.30
CA THR A 15 9.24 -24.37 -26.95
C THR A 15 10.63 -24.28 -26.31
N PHE A 16 11.02 -25.31 -25.56
CA PHE A 16 12.43 -25.60 -25.26
C PHE A 16 12.84 -26.90 -25.98
N PRO A 17 14.10 -27.03 -26.41
CA PRO A 17 14.57 -28.16 -27.19
C PRO A 17 14.53 -29.46 -26.39
N ARG A 18 14.22 -30.56 -27.07
CA ARG A 18 14.17 -31.92 -26.53
C ARG A 18 15.51 -32.30 -25.87
N GLY A 19 15.51 -32.74 -24.60
CA GLY A 19 16.73 -33.36 -24.06
C GLY A 19 16.83 -33.69 -22.56
N THR A 20 15.99 -33.18 -21.66
CA THR A 20 16.23 -33.36 -20.21
C THR A 20 15.15 -34.17 -19.51
N ARG A 21 15.60 -35.20 -18.76
CA ARG A 21 14.78 -36.11 -17.93
C ARG A 21 14.09 -35.32 -16.80
N PRO A 22 12.88 -35.73 -16.36
CA PRO A 22 12.19 -35.06 -15.26
C PRO A 22 12.86 -35.39 -13.92
N PHE A 23 13.13 -34.36 -13.13
CA PHE A 23 13.48 -34.48 -11.71
C PHE A 23 12.24 -34.82 -10.88
N PRO A 24 12.38 -35.50 -9.73
CA PRO A 24 11.26 -35.74 -8.82
C PRO A 24 10.80 -34.42 -8.19
N ILE A 25 9.56 -34.03 -8.49
CA ILE A 25 8.94 -32.82 -7.91
C ILE A 25 8.48 -33.17 -6.50
N LYS A 26 9.11 -32.55 -5.49
CA LYS A 26 8.52 -32.43 -4.15
C LYS A 26 7.22 -31.63 -4.28
N ARG A 27 6.09 -32.19 -3.82
CA ARG A 27 4.81 -31.48 -3.77
C ARG A 27 4.97 -30.24 -2.88
N CYS A 28 4.85 -29.05 -3.47
CA CYS A 28 4.76 -27.79 -2.71
C CYS A 28 3.32 -27.64 -2.19
N PRO A 29 3.09 -27.51 -0.88
CA PRO A 29 1.77 -27.31 -0.29
C PRO A 29 1.06 -26.04 -0.82
N HIS A 30 1.81 -25.02 -1.23
CA HIS A 30 1.27 -23.75 -1.71
C HIS A 30 0.51 -23.83 -3.04
N LEU A 31 0.77 -24.86 -3.87
CA LEU A 31 0.04 -25.08 -5.12
C LEU A 31 -1.40 -25.59 -4.91
N LEU A 32 -1.72 -26.14 -3.73
CA LEU A 32 -3.07 -26.62 -3.40
C LEU A 32 -4.09 -25.48 -3.26
N LYS A 33 -3.70 -24.30 -2.78
CA LYS A 33 -4.60 -23.13 -2.67
C LYS A 33 -5.13 -22.66 -4.03
N SER A 34 -4.29 -22.71 -5.07
CA SER A 34 -4.70 -22.37 -6.44
C SER A 34 -5.67 -23.39 -7.08
N CYS A 35 -5.75 -24.60 -6.53
CA CYS A 35 -6.60 -25.68 -7.01
C CYS A 35 -8.03 -25.64 -6.44
N LEU A 36 -8.32 -24.80 -5.45
CA LEU A 36 -9.62 -24.81 -4.76
C LEU A 36 -10.71 -23.97 -5.44
N LEU A 37 -10.35 -23.06 -6.35
CA LEU A 37 -11.34 -22.32 -7.16
C LEU A 37 -12.03 -23.21 -8.23
N VAL A 38 -11.81 -24.52 -8.26
CA VAL A 38 -11.78 -25.30 -9.51
C VAL A 38 -12.81 -26.43 -9.63
N GLU A 39 -13.73 -26.62 -8.68
CA GLU A 39 -14.77 -27.66 -8.84
C GLU A 39 -15.99 -27.21 -9.65
N ASP A 40 -16.32 -25.91 -9.66
CA ASP A 40 -17.35 -25.36 -10.55
C ASP A 40 -16.73 -25.01 -11.92
N PRO A 41 -17.13 -25.71 -13.02
CA PRO A 41 -16.57 -25.47 -14.36
C PRO A 41 -16.82 -24.06 -14.89
N LEU A 42 -17.95 -23.44 -14.53
CA LEU A 42 -18.31 -22.09 -14.97
C LEU A 42 -17.44 -21.06 -14.25
N PHE A 43 -17.32 -21.18 -12.93
CA PHE A 43 -16.47 -20.30 -12.13
C PHE A 43 -15.00 -20.43 -12.52
N LYS A 44 -14.52 -21.66 -12.79
CA LYS A 44 -13.16 -21.92 -13.28
C LYS A 44 -12.85 -21.16 -14.57
N SER A 45 -13.74 -21.24 -15.56
CA SER A 45 -13.55 -20.54 -16.85
C SER A 45 -13.46 -19.03 -16.66
N GLU A 46 -14.30 -18.50 -15.78
CA GLU A 46 -14.36 -17.08 -15.48
C GLU A 46 -13.12 -16.58 -14.74
N ALA A 47 -12.70 -17.29 -13.69
CA ALA A 47 -11.47 -17.01 -12.95
C ALA A 47 -10.24 -17.05 -13.87
N ILE A 48 -10.15 -18.04 -14.76
CA ILE A 48 -9.08 -18.11 -15.77
C ILE A 48 -9.10 -16.88 -16.69
N ARG A 49 -10.27 -16.44 -17.16
CA ARG A 49 -10.39 -15.24 -17.99
C ARG A 49 -9.94 -13.99 -17.23
N TYR A 50 -10.30 -13.86 -15.96
CA TYR A 50 -9.90 -12.74 -15.12
C TYR A 50 -8.40 -12.71 -14.85
N ILE A 51 -7.79 -13.84 -14.45
CA ILE A 51 -6.34 -13.95 -14.27
C ILE A 51 -5.60 -13.63 -15.57
N ARG A 52 -6.09 -14.13 -16.72
CA ARG A 52 -5.51 -13.78 -18.03
C ARG A 52 -5.62 -12.29 -18.34
N ARG A 53 -6.69 -11.62 -17.91
CA ARG A 53 -6.84 -10.17 -18.06
C ARG A 53 -5.84 -9.43 -17.17
N LEU A 54 -5.67 -9.83 -15.91
CA LEU A 54 -4.65 -9.26 -15.01
C LEU A 54 -3.23 -9.46 -15.58
N LYS A 55 -2.90 -10.67 -16.06
CA LYS A 55 -1.60 -10.94 -16.69
C LYS A 55 -1.35 -10.18 -17.99
N ARG A 56 -2.41 -9.74 -18.70
CA ARG A 56 -2.28 -8.85 -19.87
C ARG A 56 -1.99 -7.42 -19.48
N ASP A 57 -2.36 -7.02 -18.26
CA ASP A 57 -2.08 -5.72 -17.68
C ASP A 57 -0.95 -5.83 -16.62
N SER A 58 0.17 -6.44 -17.03
CA SER A 58 1.31 -6.75 -16.16
C SER A 58 2.03 -5.54 -15.59
N HIS A 59 1.73 -4.34 -16.06
CA HIS A 59 2.37 -3.10 -15.66
C HIS A 59 1.57 -2.31 -14.61
N SER A 60 0.38 -2.76 -14.24
CA SER A 60 -0.43 -2.11 -13.19
C SER A 60 -0.11 -2.68 -11.80
N VAL A 61 0.06 -1.82 -10.78
CA VAL A 61 0.19 -2.24 -9.37
C VAL A 61 -0.97 -3.16 -8.98
N GLU A 62 -2.17 -2.84 -9.43
CA GLU A 62 -3.40 -3.54 -9.13
C GLU A 62 -3.34 -4.98 -9.62
N SER A 63 -2.81 -5.22 -10.83
CA SER A 63 -2.68 -6.58 -11.34
C SER A 63 -1.65 -7.37 -10.55
N HIS A 64 -0.54 -6.75 -10.13
CA HIS A 64 0.43 -7.39 -9.25
C HIS A 64 -0.22 -7.82 -7.92
N LEU A 65 -0.85 -6.88 -7.22
CA LEU A 65 -1.51 -7.13 -5.93
C LEU A 65 -2.66 -8.15 -6.05
N LEU A 66 -3.47 -8.07 -7.11
CA LEU A 66 -4.59 -9.00 -7.31
C LEU A 66 -4.10 -10.40 -7.69
N LEU A 67 -3.03 -10.53 -8.49
CA LEU A 67 -2.43 -11.83 -8.78
C LEU A 67 -1.83 -12.47 -7.52
N GLU A 68 -1.15 -11.68 -6.69
CA GLU A 68 -0.63 -12.12 -5.39
C GLU A 68 -1.76 -12.58 -4.46
N LYS A 69 -2.84 -11.80 -4.32
CA LYS A 69 -4.03 -12.19 -3.53
C LYS A 69 -4.65 -13.50 -4.01
N LEU A 70 -4.62 -13.75 -5.31
CA LEU A 70 -5.09 -15.00 -5.91
C LEU A 70 -4.05 -16.14 -5.84
N SER A 71 -2.90 -15.93 -5.18
CA SER A 71 -1.79 -16.89 -5.10
C SER A 71 -1.29 -17.35 -6.49
N HIS A 72 -1.30 -16.44 -7.47
CA HIS A 72 -0.75 -16.67 -8.80
C HIS A 72 0.62 -15.99 -8.97
N GLU A 73 1.40 -16.54 -9.89
CA GLU A 73 2.67 -15.94 -10.32
C GLU A 73 2.44 -14.50 -10.81
N THR A 74 3.09 -13.57 -10.13
CA THR A 74 3.18 -12.15 -10.48
C THR A 74 4.16 -11.93 -11.63
N PRO A 75 3.98 -10.89 -12.46
CA PRO A 75 4.96 -10.53 -13.48
C PRO A 75 6.35 -10.28 -12.88
N ALA A 76 7.40 -10.67 -13.59
CA ALA A 76 8.78 -10.40 -13.16
C ALA A 76 9.18 -8.92 -13.32
N GLU A 77 8.48 -8.20 -14.19
CA GLU A 77 8.67 -6.77 -14.42
C GLU A 77 7.99 -5.96 -13.32
N LEU A 78 8.61 -4.87 -12.89
CA LEU A 78 8.01 -3.96 -11.91
C LEU A 78 6.78 -3.26 -12.50
N PRO A 79 5.78 -2.93 -11.66
CA PRO A 79 4.66 -2.10 -12.11
C PRO A 79 5.19 -0.75 -12.60
N ALA A 80 4.55 -0.25 -13.66
CA ALA A 80 4.88 1.02 -14.29
C ALA A 80 3.82 2.10 -14.04
N TYR A 81 2.67 1.77 -13.45
CA TYR A 81 1.64 2.74 -13.08
C TYR A 81 0.68 2.18 -12.03
N MET A 82 -0.08 3.10 -11.42
CA MET A 82 -1.22 2.81 -10.54
C MET A 82 -2.45 3.54 -11.07
N TRP A 83 -3.64 2.94 -10.92
CA TRP A 83 -4.90 3.63 -11.21
C TRP A 83 -5.26 4.58 -10.06
N ASP A 84 -5.69 5.78 -10.42
CA ASP A 84 -6.06 6.85 -9.49
C ASP A 84 -7.09 6.40 -8.45
N GLU A 85 -8.10 5.66 -8.91
CA GLU A 85 -9.19 5.14 -8.08
C GLU A 85 -8.71 4.18 -6.98
N SER A 86 -7.57 3.51 -7.21
CA SER A 86 -6.96 2.58 -6.26
C SER A 86 -6.07 3.28 -5.23
N PHE A 87 -5.69 4.54 -5.45
CA PHE A 87 -4.84 5.29 -4.52
C PHE A 87 -5.67 5.88 -3.36
N LYS A 88 -6.08 5.01 -2.44
CA LYS A 88 -6.97 5.36 -1.32
C LYS A 88 -6.25 5.91 -0.09
N LEU A 89 -4.93 5.76 0.02
CA LEU A 89 -4.18 6.32 1.15
C LEU A 89 -4.41 7.83 1.32
N TRP A 90 -4.43 8.57 0.21
CA TRP A 90 -4.71 10.00 0.26
C TRP A 90 -6.12 10.30 0.76
N GLU A 91 -7.12 9.54 0.31
CA GLU A 91 -8.49 9.69 0.80
C GLU A 91 -8.57 9.47 2.32
N ARG A 92 -7.82 8.50 2.87
CA ARG A 92 -7.71 8.29 4.32
C ARG A 92 -7.09 9.48 5.04
N PHE A 93 -6.06 10.10 4.46
CA PHE A 93 -5.49 11.33 5.02
C PHE A 93 -6.46 12.52 4.94
N CYS A 94 -7.24 12.66 3.87
CA CYS A 94 -8.23 13.73 3.72
C CYS A 94 -9.49 13.55 4.56
N THR A 95 -9.86 12.30 4.85
CA THR A 95 -11.03 11.96 5.67
C THR A 95 -10.68 11.71 7.14
N ALA A 96 -9.42 11.96 7.51
CA ALA A 96 -8.93 11.85 8.87
C ALA A 96 -9.71 12.78 9.82
N GLN A 97 -9.99 12.30 11.03
CA GLN A 97 -10.76 13.06 12.02
C GLN A 97 -9.95 14.28 12.49
N PRO A 98 -10.56 15.48 12.57
CA PRO A 98 -9.89 16.63 13.18
C PRO A 98 -9.48 16.34 14.63
N TYR A 99 -8.24 16.65 14.98
CA TYR A 99 -7.72 16.43 16.33
C TYR A 99 -8.50 17.24 17.38
N SER A 100 -8.98 18.44 17.02
CA SER A 100 -9.83 19.28 17.87
C SER A 100 -11.05 18.52 18.38
N ASP A 101 -11.74 17.83 17.47
CA ASP A 101 -13.01 17.15 17.75
C ASP A 101 -12.75 15.91 18.60
N PHE A 102 -11.69 15.16 18.29
CA PHE A 102 -11.27 14.03 19.11
C PHE A 102 -10.94 14.47 20.55
N LYS A 103 -10.20 15.58 20.69
CA LYS A 103 -9.82 16.12 22.00
C LYS A 103 -11.05 16.56 22.81
N GLU A 104 -12.01 17.22 22.18
CA GLU A 104 -13.26 17.62 22.82
C GLU A 104 -14.04 16.39 23.31
N ARG A 105 -14.22 15.38 22.46
CA ARG A 105 -14.91 14.13 22.83
C ARG A 105 -14.22 13.41 23.98
N LEU A 106 -12.88 13.41 24.00
CA LEU A 106 -12.10 12.84 25.10
C LEU A 106 -12.35 13.58 26.42
N TYR A 107 -12.38 14.91 26.41
CA TYR A 107 -12.69 15.70 27.60
C TYR A 107 -14.13 15.53 28.08
N MET A 108 -15.09 15.37 27.17
CA MET A 108 -16.49 15.11 27.49
C MET A 108 -16.73 13.67 27.98
N GLY A 109 -15.72 12.79 27.91
CA GLY A 109 -15.85 11.38 28.27
C GLY A 109 -16.67 10.57 27.26
N GLU A 110 -16.81 11.06 26.03
CA GLU A 110 -17.54 10.41 24.94
C GLU A 110 -16.70 9.41 24.15
N CYS A 111 -15.38 9.43 24.36
CA CYS A 111 -14.45 8.41 23.87
C CYS A 111 -13.34 8.16 24.89
N ALA A 112 -12.71 6.99 24.78
CA ALA A 112 -11.53 6.63 25.52
C ALA A 112 -10.25 6.92 24.72
N LEU A 113 -9.09 6.89 25.37
CA LEU A 113 -7.79 7.07 24.69
C LEU A 113 -7.53 5.94 23.68
N GLU A 114 -8.04 4.75 23.97
CA GLU A 114 -7.96 3.55 23.15
C GLU A 114 -8.81 3.64 21.88
N ASP A 115 -9.77 4.57 21.82
CA ASP A 115 -10.59 4.84 20.62
C ASP A 115 -9.86 5.76 19.61
N THR A 116 -8.53 5.82 19.68
CA THR A 116 -7.73 6.70 18.82
C THR A 116 -7.83 6.28 17.36
N PHE A 117 -8.09 7.27 16.50
CA PHE A 117 -8.15 7.05 15.06
C PHE A 117 -6.76 6.77 14.49
N SER A 118 -6.68 5.86 13.52
CA SER A 118 -5.44 5.55 12.81
C SER A 118 -4.88 6.73 12.01
N TYR A 119 -5.72 7.73 11.70
CA TYR A 119 -5.38 8.95 10.98
C TYR A 119 -6.01 10.15 11.70
N LEU A 120 -5.19 11.13 12.04
CA LEU A 120 -5.64 12.40 12.63
C LEU A 120 -5.29 13.58 11.73
N TYR A 121 -6.21 14.54 11.66
CA TYR A 121 -6.07 15.74 10.87
C TYR A 121 -5.79 16.95 11.76
N PHE A 122 -4.74 17.70 11.43
CA PHE A 122 -4.32 18.89 12.15
C PHE A 122 -4.33 20.09 11.21
N ILE A 123 -5.07 21.12 11.58
CA ILE A 123 -5.00 22.44 10.93
C ILE A 123 -3.96 23.25 11.69
N LEU A 124 -2.90 23.68 11.00
CA LEU A 124 -1.93 24.60 11.55
C LEU A 124 -2.25 26.02 11.10
N GLU A 125 -2.69 26.83 12.05
CA GLU A 125 -2.87 28.28 11.92
C GLU A 125 -1.55 29.06 12.20
N SER A 126 -0.52 28.37 12.70
CA SER A 126 0.79 28.93 13.06
C SER A 126 1.89 28.05 12.47
N PRO A 127 3.05 28.60 12.05
CA PRO A 127 4.17 27.81 11.54
C PRO A 127 4.87 26.96 12.62
N ASN A 128 4.49 27.08 13.89
CA ASN A 128 5.17 26.40 14.99
C ASN A 128 4.77 24.91 15.10
N ILE A 129 5.52 24.05 14.40
CA ILE A 129 5.36 22.58 14.46
C ILE A 129 5.74 22.02 15.85
N GLY A 130 6.58 22.71 16.64
CA GLY A 130 6.96 22.24 17.97
C GLY A 130 5.79 22.11 18.93
N ASP A 131 4.86 23.06 18.89
CA ASP A 131 3.64 22.99 19.70
C ASP A 131 2.74 21.83 19.26
N LEU A 132 2.72 21.52 17.96
CA LEU A 132 2.03 20.36 17.43
C LEU A 132 2.67 19.06 17.93
N TYR A 133 3.99 18.94 17.84
CA TYR A 133 4.74 17.78 18.29
C TYR A 133 4.58 17.53 19.79
N ALA A 134 4.58 18.61 20.59
CA ALA A 134 4.27 18.51 22.02
C ALA A 134 2.85 17.93 22.24
N LYS A 135 1.82 18.45 21.55
CA LYS A 135 0.45 17.92 21.62
C LYS A 135 0.37 16.46 21.20
N MET A 136 1.11 16.10 20.16
CA MET A 136 1.21 14.75 19.61
C MET A 136 1.83 13.78 20.64
N ASN A 137 2.96 14.12 21.26
CA ASN A 137 3.62 13.23 22.22
C ASN A 137 2.82 12.93 23.48
N TYR A 138 1.89 13.81 23.87
CA TYR A 138 0.98 13.53 24.98
C TYR A 138 0.04 12.35 24.70
N SER A 139 -0.11 11.94 23.45
CA SER A 139 -1.05 10.91 23.02
C SER A 139 -0.29 9.87 22.20
N SER A 140 0.33 8.90 22.86
CA SER A 140 1.22 7.87 22.29
C SER A 140 0.57 6.86 21.34
N TYR A 141 -0.59 7.17 20.74
CA TYR A 141 -1.48 6.18 20.15
C TYR A 141 -1.80 6.39 18.67
N PHE A 142 -1.55 7.56 18.09
CA PHE A 142 -1.78 7.75 16.66
C PHE A 142 -0.54 7.37 15.85
N VAL A 143 -0.80 6.68 14.73
CA VAL A 143 0.22 6.09 13.86
C VAL A 143 0.42 6.94 12.60
N ASN A 144 -0.63 7.65 12.15
CA ASN A 144 -0.58 8.50 10.97
C ASN A 144 -1.18 9.89 11.25
N ALA A 145 -0.60 10.90 10.62
CA ALA A 145 -1.08 12.28 10.74
C ALA A 145 -1.19 12.96 9.37
N THR A 146 -2.21 13.79 9.22
CA THR A 146 -2.31 14.80 8.17
C THR A 146 -2.10 16.17 8.79
N ILE A 147 -1.18 16.94 8.23
CA ILE A 147 -0.95 18.34 8.56
C ILE A 147 -1.46 19.17 7.39
N PHE A 148 -2.45 20.03 7.66
CA PHE A 148 -2.90 21.04 6.72
C PHE A 148 -2.38 22.41 7.13
N LEU A 149 -1.62 23.02 6.22
CA LEU A 149 -1.03 24.33 6.39
C LEU A 149 -1.97 25.37 5.76
N ASP A 150 -2.83 25.97 6.59
CA ASP A 150 -3.80 26.99 6.15
C ASP A 150 -3.19 28.39 6.32
N ASN A 151 -3.04 29.13 5.22
CA ASN A 151 -2.68 30.55 5.21
C ASN A 151 -1.56 30.99 6.19
N VAL A 152 -0.48 30.22 6.26
CA VAL A 152 0.68 30.52 7.10
C VAL A 152 1.51 31.62 6.42
N GLU A 153 1.05 32.88 6.46
CA GLU A 153 1.67 34.07 5.85
C GLU A 153 3.19 33.96 5.65
N ASP A 154 3.67 33.76 4.41
CA ASP A 154 5.08 33.78 3.95
C ASP A 154 6.17 33.14 4.84
N CYS A 155 5.79 32.38 5.87
CA CYS A 155 6.70 31.88 6.89
C CYS A 155 7.09 30.45 6.56
N PRO A 156 8.40 30.13 6.57
CA PRO A 156 8.84 28.75 6.40
C PRO A 156 8.32 27.89 7.55
N VAL A 157 7.82 26.70 7.22
CA VAL A 157 7.39 25.72 8.21
C VAL A 157 8.60 24.89 8.64
N VAL A 158 9.04 25.03 9.88
CA VAL A 158 10.24 24.33 10.37
C VAL A 158 9.84 23.19 11.31
N PHE A 159 10.19 21.97 10.93
CA PHE A 159 10.02 20.78 11.75
C PHE A 159 11.15 20.67 12.78
N PRO A 160 10.87 20.66 14.09
CA PRO A 160 11.91 20.63 15.10
C PRO A 160 12.51 19.23 15.27
N ALA A 161 13.81 19.18 15.56
CA ALA A 161 14.52 17.93 15.84
C ALA A 161 14.20 17.35 17.24
N GLU A 162 13.61 18.15 18.13
CA GLU A 162 13.23 17.72 19.47
C GLU A 162 11.76 17.33 19.52
N ASN A 163 11.42 16.41 20.43
CA ASN A 163 10.04 15.98 20.67
C ASN A 163 9.32 15.42 19.44
N MET A 164 10.04 14.83 18.48
CA MET A 164 9.42 14.22 17.31
C MET A 164 8.51 13.04 17.71
N PRO A 165 7.24 13.02 17.26
CA PRO A 165 6.36 11.89 17.50
C PRO A 165 6.76 10.67 16.67
N SER A 166 6.50 9.47 17.18
CA SER A 166 6.70 8.23 16.42
C SER A 166 5.58 8.03 15.41
N LEU A 167 5.73 8.60 14.21
CA LEU A 167 4.77 8.46 13.11
C LEU A 167 5.23 7.40 12.13
N LYS A 168 4.28 6.61 11.61
CA LYS A 168 4.45 5.72 10.45
C LYS A 168 4.16 6.48 9.15
N GLY A 169 3.06 7.23 9.14
CA GLY A 169 2.61 7.99 7.97
C GLY A 169 2.42 9.47 8.26
N LEU A 170 2.93 10.33 7.38
CA LEU A 170 2.71 11.77 7.45
C LEU A 170 2.28 12.30 6.08
N ALA A 171 1.12 12.95 6.04
CA ALA A 171 0.70 13.75 4.91
C ALA A 171 0.83 15.24 5.25
N ILE A 172 1.47 16.00 4.37
CA ILE A 172 1.57 17.46 4.47
C ILE A 172 0.81 18.02 3.27
N SER A 173 -0.29 18.69 3.55
CA SER A 173 -1.10 19.38 2.55
C SER A 173 -0.98 20.87 2.76
N SER A 174 -0.77 21.61 1.67
CA SER A 174 -0.70 23.06 1.75
C SER A 174 -1.59 23.74 0.73
N ALA A 175 -2.18 24.87 1.14
CA ALA A 175 -2.88 25.78 0.24
C ALA A 175 -1.93 26.63 -0.63
N SER A 176 -0.62 26.68 -0.35
CA SER A 176 0.34 27.53 -1.06
C SER A 176 1.74 26.91 -1.13
N TYR A 177 2.62 27.46 -1.98
CA TYR A 177 4.00 27.02 -2.11
C TYR A 177 4.82 27.52 -0.91
N TYR A 178 4.86 26.77 0.19
CA TYR A 178 5.72 27.10 1.32
C TYR A 178 7.08 26.44 1.19
N SER A 179 8.09 27.13 1.75
CA SER A 179 9.34 26.47 2.09
C SER A 179 9.22 25.79 3.45
N PHE A 180 9.81 24.62 3.58
CA PHE A 180 9.77 23.84 4.80
C PHE A 180 11.16 23.25 5.03
N GLY A 181 11.53 23.05 6.28
CA GLY A 181 12.86 22.58 6.62
C GLY A 181 12.90 21.96 8.01
N GLY A 182 14.10 21.56 8.44
CA GLY A 182 14.30 20.90 9.71
C GLY A 182 14.22 19.38 9.60
N THR A 183 13.74 18.72 10.66
CA THR A 183 13.85 17.26 10.81
C THR A 183 12.49 16.62 10.94
N LEU A 184 12.21 15.65 10.06
CA LEU A 184 11.01 14.82 10.11
C LEU A 184 11.24 13.58 11.00
N PRO A 185 10.18 12.94 11.52
CA PRO A 185 10.33 11.77 12.39
C PRO A 185 11.03 10.60 11.67
N PRO A 186 12.11 10.03 12.25
CA PRO A 186 12.91 8.99 11.60
C PRO A 186 12.19 7.64 11.46
N THR A 187 11.06 7.47 12.14
CA THR A 187 10.19 6.28 12.05
C THR A 187 9.23 6.33 10.86
N LEU A 188 9.20 7.44 10.10
CA LEU A 188 8.29 7.57 8.96
C LEU A 188 8.59 6.53 7.89
N GLU A 189 7.58 5.74 7.58
CA GLU A 189 7.56 4.79 6.47
C GLU A 189 6.89 5.41 5.23
N VAL A 190 5.90 6.28 5.43
CA VAL A 190 5.18 6.94 4.35
C VAL A 190 5.16 8.45 4.54
N LEU A 191 5.67 9.17 3.54
CA LEU A 191 5.61 10.63 3.48
C LEU A 191 4.85 11.05 2.23
N ALA A 192 3.70 11.71 2.40
CA ALA A 192 2.92 12.29 1.32
C ALA A 192 2.96 13.80 1.41
N ILE A 193 3.20 14.47 0.29
CA ILE A 193 3.23 15.93 0.24
C ILE A 193 2.41 16.42 -0.94
N ASP A 194 1.58 17.44 -0.70
CA ASP A 194 0.73 18.08 -1.71
C ASP A 194 1.11 19.54 -1.95
N ASN A 195 0.91 19.99 -3.19
CA ASN A 195 1.17 21.32 -3.72
C ASN A 195 2.63 21.81 -3.65
N GLY A 196 3.50 21.14 -4.42
CA GLY A 196 4.71 21.79 -4.98
C GLY A 196 5.83 22.09 -3.99
N ILE A 197 5.79 21.44 -2.84
CA ILE A 197 6.92 21.31 -1.95
C ILE A 197 8.05 20.58 -2.69
N TYR A 198 9.20 21.23 -2.82
CA TYR A 198 10.39 20.57 -3.34
C TYR A 198 11.09 19.80 -2.20
N PRO A 199 11.31 18.49 -2.35
CA PRO A 199 11.95 17.68 -1.31
C PRO A 199 13.41 18.05 -1.04
N ASP A 200 14.03 18.89 -1.89
CA ASP A 200 15.40 19.40 -1.71
C ASP A 200 15.54 20.36 -0.51
N GLN A 201 14.43 20.78 0.09
CA GLN A 201 14.41 21.57 1.31
C GLN A 201 14.42 20.73 2.58
N ILE A 202 14.21 19.40 2.48
CA ILE A 202 14.46 18.47 3.58
C ILE A 202 15.93 18.09 3.53
N ASP A 203 16.69 18.53 4.52
CA ASP A 203 18.11 18.20 4.62
C ASP A 203 18.31 16.67 4.70
N ASP A 204 19.04 16.14 3.72
CA ASP A 204 19.55 14.76 3.67
C ASP A 204 18.45 13.72 3.96
N ILE A 205 17.33 13.80 3.23
CA ILE A 205 16.14 12.96 3.44
C ILE A 205 16.43 11.46 3.55
N ASP A 206 17.38 10.94 2.76
CA ASP A 206 17.78 9.52 2.78
C ASP A 206 18.42 9.12 4.13
N LYS A 207 19.18 10.03 4.75
CA LYS A 207 19.79 9.78 6.08
C LYS A 207 18.85 10.10 7.22
N SER A 208 18.01 11.12 7.09
CA SER A 208 17.09 11.55 8.14
C SER A 208 15.87 10.63 8.26
N LEU A 209 15.47 9.97 7.17
CA LEU A 209 14.34 9.04 7.12
C LEU A 209 14.77 7.62 6.71
N PRO A 210 15.53 6.91 7.55
CA PRO A 210 16.03 5.58 7.21
C PRO A 210 14.90 4.56 6.99
N SER A 211 13.74 4.77 7.62
CA SER A 211 12.57 3.89 7.54
C SER A 211 11.67 4.19 6.34
N LEU A 212 11.97 5.21 5.54
CA LEU A 212 11.06 5.64 4.47
C LEU A 212 10.92 4.57 3.38
N GLU A 213 9.70 4.06 3.23
CA GLU A 213 9.35 3.05 2.23
C GLU A 213 8.55 3.63 1.07
N ALA A 214 7.79 4.70 1.29
CA ALA A 214 7.05 5.39 0.24
C ALA A 214 7.11 6.92 0.38
N PHE A 215 7.37 7.58 -0.75
CA PHE A 215 7.29 9.03 -0.89
C PHE A 215 6.28 9.39 -1.98
N ILE A 216 5.25 10.17 -1.63
CA ILE A 216 4.18 10.56 -2.53
C ILE A 216 4.26 12.06 -2.75
N CYS A 217 4.45 12.48 -3.99
CA CYS A 217 4.50 13.89 -4.37
C CYS A 217 3.28 14.23 -5.21
N ARG A 218 2.32 14.94 -4.64
CA ARG A 218 1.16 15.51 -5.34
C ARG A 218 1.46 16.97 -5.67
N GLY A 219 1.29 17.32 -6.93
CA GLY A 219 1.54 18.68 -7.39
C GLY A 219 1.06 18.85 -8.82
N THR A 220 0.71 20.08 -9.17
CA THR A 220 0.34 20.48 -10.54
C THR A 220 1.54 20.57 -11.48
N THR A 221 2.74 20.24 -11.00
CA THR A 221 3.97 20.42 -11.77
C THR A 221 3.95 19.51 -12.99
N ASN A 222 3.93 20.18 -14.13
CA ASN A 222 4.31 19.62 -15.42
C ASN A 222 5.74 19.04 -15.30
N ASP A 223 5.84 17.71 -15.29
CA ASP A 223 6.96 16.95 -15.89
C ASP A 223 8.23 16.81 -15.04
N CYS A 224 8.86 15.62 -15.14
CA CYS A 224 10.26 15.19 -14.93
C CYS A 224 11.15 15.81 -13.81
N ILE A 225 10.99 17.07 -13.43
CA ILE A 225 11.81 17.76 -12.43
C ILE A 225 11.66 17.13 -11.05
N CYS A 226 10.44 16.76 -10.65
CA CYS A 226 10.24 16.03 -9.40
C CYS A 226 10.94 14.67 -9.43
N GLN A 227 10.93 13.96 -10.57
CA GLN A 227 11.61 12.69 -10.73
C GLN A 227 13.12 12.84 -10.61
N GLU A 228 13.75 13.75 -11.36
CA GLU A 228 15.20 13.95 -11.29
C GLU A 228 15.64 14.34 -9.88
N ARG A 229 14.91 15.26 -9.23
CA ARG A 229 15.21 15.68 -7.86
C ARG A 229 15.01 14.55 -6.86
N VAL A 230 13.88 13.87 -6.89
CA VAL A 230 13.60 12.77 -5.95
C VAL A 230 14.57 11.62 -6.17
N CYS A 231 14.89 11.24 -7.41
CA CYS A 231 15.90 10.21 -7.68
C CYS A 231 17.30 10.60 -7.15
N SER A 232 17.63 11.90 -7.16
CA SER A 232 18.90 12.38 -6.57
C SER A 232 18.89 12.37 -5.04
N LEU A 233 17.72 12.61 -4.42
CA LEU A 233 17.55 12.71 -2.96
C LEU A 233 17.29 11.36 -2.29
N LEU A 234 16.64 10.44 -3.00
CA LEU A 234 16.20 9.13 -2.53
C LEU A 234 16.66 8.04 -3.53
N PRO A 235 17.99 7.84 -3.68
CA PRO A 235 18.54 6.88 -4.63
C PRO A 235 18.17 5.42 -4.31
N ASN A 236 17.70 5.16 -3.08
CA ASN A 236 17.31 3.83 -2.61
C ASN A 236 15.87 3.44 -2.97
N MET A 237 15.10 4.30 -3.63
CA MET A 237 13.73 3.98 -4.07
C MET A 237 13.77 3.11 -5.34
N LEU A 238 12.95 2.06 -5.38
CA LEU A 238 12.89 1.04 -6.43
C LEU A 238 12.33 1.57 -7.74
N GLY A 239 11.31 2.44 -7.69
CA GLY A 239 10.64 2.94 -8.88
C GLY A 239 9.70 4.11 -8.62
N MET A 240 9.23 4.69 -9.72
CA MET A 240 8.24 5.77 -9.76
C MET A 240 6.98 5.26 -10.45
N LEU A 241 5.82 5.43 -9.80
CA LEU A 241 4.51 5.06 -10.34
C LEU A 241 3.70 6.32 -10.65
N PRO A 242 3.49 6.64 -11.93
CA PRO A 242 2.49 7.62 -12.34
C PRO A 242 1.06 7.05 -12.27
N ALA A 243 0.12 7.99 -12.21
CA ALA A 243 -1.33 7.80 -12.40
C ALA A 243 -1.71 7.36 -13.82
N LYS A 244 -2.50 6.29 -13.98
CA LYS A 244 -3.00 5.84 -15.30
C LYS A 244 -4.11 6.76 -15.81
N ASN A 245 -4.02 7.17 -17.09
CA ASN A 245 -4.92 8.11 -17.78
C ASN A 245 -4.70 9.61 -17.51
N SER A 246 -3.52 10.01 -17.02
CA SER A 246 -3.07 11.39 -17.20
C SER A 246 -2.91 11.66 -18.71
N PHE A 247 -3.98 12.15 -19.36
CA PHE A 247 -4.10 12.32 -20.82
C PHE A 247 -3.13 13.36 -21.40
N LEU A 248 -2.42 14.08 -20.54
CA LEU A 248 -1.19 14.79 -20.82
C LEU A 248 -0.14 14.06 -19.99
N GLY A 249 0.98 13.61 -20.58
CA GLY A 249 2.05 12.88 -19.89
C GLY A 249 2.79 13.66 -18.78
N TYR A 250 2.12 14.67 -18.24
CA TYR A 250 2.64 15.92 -17.74
C TYR A 250 1.82 16.46 -16.56
N THR A 251 0.52 16.13 -16.40
CA THR A 251 -0.22 16.45 -15.17
C THR A 251 -0.80 15.19 -14.52
N THR A 252 -0.07 14.64 -13.55
CA THR A 252 -0.62 13.63 -12.63
C THR A 252 -1.51 14.34 -11.63
N TRP A 253 -2.83 14.35 -11.84
CA TRP A 253 -3.81 14.86 -10.86
C TRP A 253 -3.70 14.16 -9.47
N VAL A 254 -2.97 13.03 -9.42
CA VAL A 254 -2.79 12.18 -8.23
C VAL A 254 -1.33 12.11 -7.75
N GLY A 255 -0.39 12.78 -8.45
CA GLY A 255 1.02 12.82 -8.08
C GLY A 255 1.88 11.63 -8.54
N HIS A 256 3.14 11.61 -8.09
CA HIS A 256 4.11 10.54 -8.31
C HIS A 256 4.31 9.77 -7.01
N VAL A 257 4.29 8.43 -7.09
CA VAL A 257 4.60 7.55 -5.96
C VAL A 257 5.99 6.94 -6.17
N TYR A 258 6.90 7.23 -5.26
CA TYR A 258 8.20 6.58 -5.17
C TYR A 258 8.14 5.56 -4.04
N TYR A 259 8.65 4.36 -4.26
CA TYR A 259 8.53 3.27 -3.30
C TYR A 259 9.81 2.44 -3.25
N ARG A 260 10.17 1.92 -2.07
CA ARG A 260 11.38 1.14 -1.80
C ARG A 260 11.16 -0.36 -1.94
N ASP A 261 10.00 -0.85 -1.55
CA ASP A 261 9.61 -2.27 -1.58
C ASP A 261 8.20 -2.41 -2.20
N MET A 262 7.94 -3.48 -2.93
CA MET A 262 6.59 -3.81 -3.42
C MET A 262 5.58 -4.01 -2.29
N ASN A 263 6.03 -4.42 -1.10
CA ASN A 263 5.15 -4.65 0.05
C ASN A 263 4.39 -3.38 0.46
N ILE A 264 5.03 -2.21 0.42
CA ILE A 264 4.39 -0.93 0.77
C ILE A 264 3.27 -0.57 -0.22
N LEU A 265 3.31 -1.09 -1.45
CA LEU A 265 2.27 -0.83 -2.44
C LEU A 265 0.91 -1.37 -1.98
N SER A 266 0.89 -2.46 -1.20
CA SER A 266 -0.34 -3.00 -0.64
C SER A 266 -0.95 -2.11 0.45
N GLU A 267 -0.15 -1.25 1.10
CA GLU A 267 -0.61 -0.31 2.11
C GLU A 267 -1.20 0.96 1.48
N ILE A 268 -0.62 1.39 0.36
CA ILE A 268 -0.99 2.65 -0.32
C ILE A 268 -2.01 2.47 -1.45
N CYS A 269 -2.05 1.28 -2.05
CA CYS A 269 -2.97 0.89 -3.14
C CYS A 269 -4.04 -0.05 -2.60
N GLU A 270 -5.29 0.41 -2.60
CA GLU A 270 -6.42 -0.40 -2.18
C GLU A 270 -7.07 -1.06 -3.38
N VAL A 271 -6.90 -2.38 -3.47
CA VAL A 271 -7.57 -3.22 -4.46
C VAL A 271 -8.41 -4.29 -3.82
N SER A 272 -9.65 -4.40 -4.26
CA SER A 272 -10.55 -5.48 -3.89
C SER A 272 -10.75 -6.43 -5.06
N LEU A 273 -10.88 -7.72 -4.75
CA LEU A 273 -11.36 -8.67 -5.74
C LEU A 273 -12.83 -8.37 -6.04
N PRO A 274 -13.29 -8.55 -7.28
CA PRO A 274 -14.71 -8.50 -7.57
C PRO A 274 -15.48 -9.45 -6.64
N GLU A 275 -16.61 -8.99 -6.11
CA GLU A 275 -17.35 -9.60 -4.99
C GLU A 275 -17.53 -11.12 -5.15
N ARG A 276 -17.90 -11.57 -6.34
CA ARG A 276 -18.06 -13.00 -6.68
C ARG A 276 -16.80 -13.84 -6.40
N TYR A 277 -15.60 -13.31 -6.67
CA TYR A 277 -14.35 -14.00 -6.42
C TYR A 277 -14.00 -13.96 -4.93
N GLN A 278 -14.25 -12.83 -4.27
CA GLN A 278 -14.06 -12.71 -2.83
C GLN A 278 -14.96 -13.68 -2.07
N ASN A 279 -16.24 -13.75 -2.41
CA ASN A 279 -17.21 -14.67 -1.81
C ASN A 279 -16.80 -16.13 -1.99
N ARG A 280 -16.32 -16.48 -3.19
CA ARG A 280 -15.83 -17.84 -3.44
C ARG A 280 -14.57 -18.16 -2.64
N LEU A 281 -13.60 -17.24 -2.54
CA LEU A 281 -12.41 -17.44 -1.71
C LEU A 281 -12.77 -17.63 -0.24
N ASN A 282 -13.67 -16.80 0.29
CA ASN A 282 -14.15 -16.89 1.68
C ASN A 282 -14.82 -18.25 1.94
N PHE A 283 -15.65 -18.71 0.99
CA PHE A 283 -16.30 -20.02 1.07
C PHE A 283 -15.27 -21.16 1.12
N LEU A 284 -14.27 -21.14 0.24
CA LEU A 284 -13.22 -22.16 0.22
C LEU A 284 -12.37 -22.17 1.50
N GLN A 285 -12.04 -20.99 2.03
CA GLN A 285 -11.34 -20.88 3.31
C GLN A 285 -12.18 -21.44 4.47
N ALA A 286 -13.50 -21.24 4.45
CA ALA A 286 -14.39 -21.81 5.45
C ALA A 286 -14.46 -23.34 5.33
N GLU A 287 -14.53 -23.90 4.13
CA GLU A 287 -14.47 -25.35 3.90
C GLU A 287 -13.16 -25.96 4.39
N GLU A 288 -12.01 -25.34 4.09
CA GLU A 288 -10.70 -25.78 4.60
C GLU A 288 -10.65 -25.79 6.13
N GLN A 289 -11.16 -24.73 6.77
CA GLN A 289 -11.19 -24.66 8.24
C GLN A 289 -12.10 -25.71 8.86
N MET A 290 -13.25 -26.02 8.22
CA MET A 290 -14.15 -27.07 8.68
C MET A 290 -13.53 -28.45 8.51
N ALA A 291 -12.89 -28.73 7.38
CA ALA A 291 -12.19 -29.99 7.13
C ALA A 291 -11.07 -30.21 8.14
N PHE A 292 -10.25 -29.19 8.41
CA PHE A 292 -9.17 -29.25 9.39
C PHE A 292 -9.70 -29.51 10.83
N LYS A 293 -10.82 -28.89 11.21
CA LYS A 293 -11.48 -29.17 12.50
C LYS A 293 -12.02 -30.60 12.58
N ALA A 294 -12.61 -31.11 11.49
CA ALA A 294 -13.12 -32.47 11.43
C ALA A 294 -11.99 -33.52 11.55
N GLU A 295 -10.87 -33.31 10.86
CA GLU A 295 -9.68 -34.16 10.98
C GLU A 295 -9.13 -34.16 12.41
N ASN A 296 -8.97 -32.99 13.04
CA ASN A 296 -8.49 -32.94 14.43
C ASN A 296 -9.45 -33.62 15.41
N ASN A 297 -10.77 -33.45 15.24
CA ASN A 297 -11.75 -34.13 16.07
C ASN A 297 -11.78 -35.66 15.86
N SER A 298 -11.41 -36.14 14.66
CA SER A 298 -11.26 -37.58 14.42
C SER A 298 -10.03 -38.15 15.13
N TYR A 299 -8.91 -37.43 15.15
CA TYR A 299 -7.70 -37.82 15.87
C TYR A 299 -7.89 -37.92 17.39
N PHE A 300 -8.71 -37.05 17.98
CA PHE A 300 -9.02 -37.10 19.42
C PHE A 300 -10.00 -38.21 19.81
N ASN A 301 -10.78 -38.76 18.86
CA ASN A 301 -11.71 -39.86 19.13
C ASN A 301 -11.08 -41.25 18.93
N GLU A 302 -9.88 -41.33 18.33
CA GLU A 302 -9.16 -42.60 18.10
C GLU A 302 -8.14 -42.96 19.19
N TYR A 303 -7.90 -42.08 20.17
CA TYR A 303 -7.03 -42.34 21.32
C TYR A 303 -7.73 -41.95 22.65
N PRO A 304 -8.44 -42.89 23.30
CA PRO A 304 -8.99 -42.68 24.65
C PRO A 304 -7.92 -42.61 25.75
#